data_AF-A0A183EKK9-F1
#
_entry.id   AF-A0A183EKK9-F1
#
_cell.length_a   1.000
_cell.length_b   1.000
_cell.length_c   1.000
_cell.angle_alpha   90.00
_cell.angle_beta   90.00
_cell.angle_gamma   90.00
#
_symmetry.space_group_name_H-M   'P 1'
#
loop_
_entity.id
_entity.type
_entity.pdbx_description
1 polymer ?
#
loop_
_entity_poly.entity_id
_entity_poly.type
_entity_poly.pdbx_seq_one_letter_code
_entity_poly.pdbx_strand_id
1 'polypeptide(L)'
;MQIASAVNLMHSSLPPIAHRDLKPANVLLSDDDRPVLMDFGSCFVCPILITDGRESRIQLDEAGELCSMPYRAPELFVCEVGSKIDQSSLGCLLFALCFFRSPFDDIYERGDSIALAVQSGKIVYNENHPYSQKILNAIRAMIAVDPRDRPNIAAICEMLENS
;
A
#
# COMPACT_ATOMS: atom_id res chain seq x y z
N MET A 1 10.50 7.79 -3.90
CA MET A 1 11.67 6.99 -4.30
C MET A 1 12.29 6.26 -3.12
N GLN A 2 12.90 6.94 -2.14
CA GLN A 2 13.63 6.30 -1.03
C GLN A 2 12.81 5.26 -0.23
N ILE A 3 11.54 5.54 0.06
CA ILE A 3 10.65 4.56 0.70
C ILE A 3 10.43 3.31 -0.17
N ALA A 4 10.24 3.48 -1.48
CA ALA A 4 10.12 2.34 -2.39
C ALA A 4 11.41 1.49 -2.42
N SER A 5 12.58 2.14 -2.36
CA SER A 5 13.87 1.45 -2.25
C SER A 5 14.01 0.67 -0.94
N ALA A 6 13.54 1.22 0.18
CA ALA A 6 13.52 0.51 1.46
C ALA A 6 12.59 -0.72 1.43
N VAL A 7 11.40 -0.59 0.84
CA VAL A 7 10.49 -1.73 0.63
C VAL A 7 11.12 -2.76 -0.31
N ASN A 8 11.83 -2.34 -1.36
CA ASN A 8 12.56 -3.24 -2.25
C ASN A 8 13.62 -4.07 -1.51
N LEU A 9 14.33 -3.46 -0.55
CA LEU A 9 15.28 -4.18 0.30
C LEU A 9 14.57 -5.25 1.15
N MET A 10 13.42 -4.93 1.75
CA MET A 10 12.62 -5.91 2.51
C MET A 10 12.13 -7.06 1.63
N HIS A 11 11.63 -6.75 0.43
CA HIS A 11 11.14 -7.75 -0.53
C HIS A 11 12.27 -8.61 -1.11
N SER A 12 13.51 -8.12 -1.10
CA SER A 12 14.70 -8.85 -1.55
C SER A 12 15.37 -9.69 -0.46
N SER A 13 14.85 -9.67 0.77
CA SER A 13 15.35 -10.50 1.87
C SER A 13 14.99 -11.98 1.68
N LEU A 14 15.65 -12.86 2.45
CA LEU A 14 15.39 -14.30 2.43
C LEU A 14 15.04 -14.80 3.84
N PRO A 15 13.77 -15.13 4.12
CA PRO A 15 12.60 -15.07 3.23
C PRO A 15 12.17 -13.61 2.93
N PRO A 16 11.46 -13.35 1.81
CA PRO A 16 10.92 -12.01 1.52
C PRO A 16 9.94 -11.53 2.59
N ILE A 17 10.04 -10.27 2.99
CA ILE A 17 9.22 -9.69 4.06
C ILE A 17 8.41 -8.52 3.49
N ALA A 18 7.10 -8.50 3.75
CA ALA A 18 6.24 -7.34 3.53
C ALA A 18 6.07 -6.54 4.82
N HIS A 19 5.99 -5.21 4.72
CA HIS A 19 5.79 -4.31 5.85
C HIS A 19 4.35 -4.35 6.40
N ARG A 20 3.35 -4.49 5.52
CA ARG A 20 1.91 -4.56 5.82
C ARG A 20 1.24 -3.31 6.44
N ASP A 21 1.97 -2.25 6.74
CA ASP A 21 1.40 -1.02 7.32
C ASP A 21 2.11 0.25 6.83
N LEU A 22 2.29 0.37 5.51
CA LEU A 22 2.87 1.57 4.91
C LEU A 22 1.84 2.71 4.89
N LYS A 23 2.14 3.77 5.64
CA LYS A 23 1.33 5.00 5.77
C LYS A 23 2.22 6.17 6.19
N PRO A 24 1.78 7.43 6.04
CA PRO A 24 2.59 8.59 6.42
C PRO A 24 3.07 8.54 7.88
N ALA A 25 2.25 8.03 8.81
CA ALA A 25 2.61 7.91 10.22
C ALA A 25 3.77 6.94 10.51
N ASN A 26 4.08 6.02 9.58
CA ASN A 26 5.18 5.06 9.70
C ASN A 26 6.41 5.47 8.86
N VAL A 27 6.46 6.73 8.42
CA VAL A 27 7.61 7.33 7.74
C VAL A 27 8.12 8.50 8.57
N LEU A 28 9.30 8.35 9.17
CA LEU A 28 10.00 9.40 9.88
C LEU A 28 10.89 10.20 8.94
N LEU A 29 11.26 11.41 9.35
CA LEU A 29 12.36 12.16 8.76
C LEU A 29 13.54 12.15 9.74
N SER A 30 14.72 11.80 9.26
CA SER A 30 15.97 11.97 10.00
C SER A 30 16.38 13.45 10.07
N ASP A 31 17.43 13.74 10.85
CA ASP A 31 17.99 15.09 11.00
C ASP A 31 18.46 15.74 9.68
N ASP A 32 18.66 14.93 8.64
CA ASP A 32 19.03 15.35 7.29
C ASP A 32 17.90 15.16 6.26
N ASP A 33 16.64 15.21 6.72
CA ASP A 33 15.41 15.14 5.92
C ASP A 33 15.28 13.86 5.06
N ARG A 34 16.00 12.78 5.41
CA ARG A 34 15.82 11.49 4.74
C ARG A 34 14.62 10.74 5.33
N PRO A 35 13.72 10.21 4.50
CA PRO A 35 12.60 9.41 4.96
C PRO A 35 13.07 8.02 5.40
N VAL A 36 12.66 7.62 6.60
CA VAL A 36 13.01 6.36 7.25
C VAL A 36 11.74 5.59 7.61
N LEU A 37 11.63 4.34 7.18
CA LEU A 37 10.54 3.47 7.60
C LEU A 37 10.69 3.09 9.07
N MET A 38 9.56 3.10 9.79
CA MET A 38 9.45 2.66 11.17
C MET A 38 8.30 1.68 11.34
N ASP A 39 8.17 1.13 12.55
CA ASP A 39 7.08 0.24 12.96
C ASP A 39 6.96 -1.04 12.13
N PHE A 40 7.90 -1.95 12.37
CA PHE A 40 7.95 -3.27 11.76
C PHE A 40 7.08 -4.31 12.48
N GLY A 41 6.20 -3.89 13.40
CA GLY A 41 5.36 -4.78 14.21
C GLY A 41 4.35 -5.61 13.38
N SER A 42 3.96 -5.08 12.22
CA SER A 42 3.05 -5.74 11.28
C SER A 42 3.74 -6.60 10.22
N CYS A 43 5.08 -6.67 10.22
CA CYS A 43 5.83 -7.35 9.17
C CYS A 43 5.49 -8.84 9.07
N PHE A 44 5.46 -9.37 7.85
CA PHE A 44 5.12 -10.76 7.60
C PHE A 44 5.82 -11.31 6.35
N VAL A 45 5.97 -12.64 6.27
CA VAL A 45 6.58 -13.31 5.11
C VAL A 45 5.65 -13.20 3.90
N CYS A 46 6.19 -12.81 2.76
CA CYS A 46 5.46 -12.59 1.51
C CYS A 46 5.95 -13.57 0.42
N PRO A 47 5.08 -14.14 -0.44
CA PRO A 47 3.62 -13.96 -0.48
C PRO A 47 2.90 -14.65 0.68
N ILE A 48 1.78 -14.07 1.08
CA ILE A 48 0.82 -14.69 1.99
C ILE A 48 0.08 -15.78 1.22
N LEU A 49 0.38 -17.03 1.54
CA LEU A 49 -0.30 -18.19 0.96
C LEU A 49 -1.46 -18.61 1.88
N ILE A 50 -2.62 -18.82 1.29
CA ILE A 50 -3.82 -19.29 1.99
C ILE A 50 -4.11 -20.69 1.47
N THR A 51 -3.96 -21.71 2.32
CA THR A 51 -4.11 -23.11 1.91
C THR A 51 -5.46 -23.71 2.29
N ASP A 52 -6.15 -23.14 3.28
CA ASP A 52 -7.48 -23.56 3.71
C ASP A 52 -8.34 -22.41 4.27
N GLY A 53 -9.59 -22.74 4.63
CA GLY A 53 -10.55 -21.78 5.18
C GLY A 53 -10.21 -21.26 6.58
N ARG A 54 -9.39 -21.98 7.37
CA ARG A 54 -8.96 -21.54 8.70
C ARG A 54 -7.86 -20.49 8.57
N GLU A 55 -6.88 -20.72 7.71
CA GLU A 55 -5.83 -19.74 7.39
C GLU A 55 -6.42 -18.45 6.81
N SER A 56 -7.43 -18.58 5.95
CA SER A 56 -8.19 -17.45 5.41
C SER A 56 -8.78 -16.58 6.54
N ARG A 57 -9.43 -17.19 7.54
CA ARG A 57 -10.03 -16.48 8.67
C ARG A 57 -8.98 -15.76 9.52
N ILE A 58 -7.89 -16.47 9.85
CA ILE A 58 -6.78 -15.90 10.64
C ILE A 58 -6.18 -14.71 9.90
N GLN A 59 -5.95 -14.84 8.59
CA GLN A 59 -5.38 -13.78 7.78
C GLN A 59 -6.26 -12.52 7.72
N LEU A 60 -7.59 -12.68 7.66
CA LEU A 60 -8.51 -11.54 7.73
C LEU A 60 -8.46 -10.84 9.09
N ASP A 61 -8.50 -11.61 10.17
CA ASP A 61 -8.48 -11.08 11.53
C ASP A 61 -7.15 -10.32 11.77
N GLU A 62 -6.01 -10.94 11.41
CA GLU A 62 -4.70 -10.29 11.49
C GLU A 62 -4.57 -9.06 10.59
N ALA A 63 -5.09 -9.09 9.36
CA ALA A 63 -5.11 -7.90 8.51
C ALA A 63 -5.97 -6.80 9.14
N GLY A 64 -7.08 -7.19 9.77
CA GLY A 64 -7.96 -6.37 10.59
C GLY A 64 -7.23 -5.57 11.66
N GLU A 65 -6.35 -6.24 12.39
CA GLU A 65 -5.59 -5.70 13.53
C GLU A 65 -4.32 -4.95 13.13
N LEU A 66 -3.57 -5.47 12.13
CA LEU A 66 -2.20 -5.03 11.84
C LEU A 66 -2.10 -4.04 10.68
N CYS A 67 -3.11 -3.96 9.80
CA CYS A 67 -3.08 -3.08 8.63
C CYS A 67 -4.04 -1.92 8.82
N SER A 68 -3.58 -0.69 8.58
CA SER A 68 -4.44 0.50 8.60
C SER A 68 -5.45 0.48 7.46
N MET A 69 -6.76 0.50 7.78
CA MET A 69 -7.84 0.31 6.80
C MET A 69 -7.71 1.17 5.52
N PRO A 70 -7.42 2.48 5.57
CA PRO A 70 -7.34 3.32 4.36
C PRO A 70 -6.13 3.02 3.47
N TYR A 71 -5.16 2.25 3.95
CA TYR A 71 -3.95 1.87 3.22
C TYR A 71 -3.93 0.37 2.88
N ARG A 72 -4.91 -0.39 3.38
CA ARG A 72 -4.97 -1.85 3.25
C ARG A 72 -5.28 -2.25 1.81
N ALA A 73 -4.50 -3.21 1.31
CA ALA A 73 -4.69 -3.74 -0.04
C ALA A 73 -6.04 -4.49 -0.19
N PRO A 74 -6.71 -4.40 -1.36
CA PRO A 74 -8.01 -5.04 -1.64
C PRO A 74 -8.09 -6.52 -1.26
N GLU A 75 -7.08 -7.31 -1.61
CA GLU A 75 -7.02 -8.76 -1.38
C GLU A 75 -7.05 -9.14 0.11
N LEU A 76 -6.62 -8.23 0.99
CA LEU A 76 -6.66 -8.43 2.44
C LEU A 76 -8.06 -8.22 3.05
N PHE A 77 -9.05 -7.78 2.26
CA PHE A 77 -10.46 -7.74 2.67
C PHE A 77 -11.25 -8.98 2.24
N VAL A 78 -10.72 -9.78 1.31
CA VAL A 78 -11.45 -10.89 0.66
C VAL A 78 -10.73 -12.25 0.73
N CYS A 79 -9.70 -12.37 1.57
CA CYS A 79 -8.90 -13.59 1.76
C CYS A 79 -8.23 -14.11 0.49
N GLU A 80 -7.72 -13.22 -0.35
CA GLU A 80 -6.93 -13.64 -1.51
C GLU A 80 -5.43 -13.61 -1.22
N VAL A 81 -4.65 -14.24 -2.09
CA VAL A 81 -3.19 -14.31 -1.97
C VAL A 81 -2.58 -12.90 -1.92
N GLY A 82 -2.00 -12.55 -0.78
CA GLY A 82 -1.32 -11.28 -0.57
C GLY A 82 0.08 -11.31 -1.15
N SER A 83 0.23 -10.96 -2.43
CA SER A 83 1.54 -10.96 -3.12
C SER A 83 2.10 -9.56 -3.42
N LYS A 84 1.24 -8.53 -3.54
CA LYS A 84 1.64 -7.14 -3.81
C LYS A 84 0.96 -6.12 -2.90
N ILE A 85 0.84 -6.48 -1.62
CA ILE A 85 0.11 -5.69 -0.61
C ILE A 85 0.81 -4.37 -0.26
N ASP A 86 2.15 -4.39 -0.17
CA ASP A 86 2.93 -3.17 0.09
C ASP A 86 2.90 -2.22 -1.10
N GLN A 87 2.78 -2.72 -2.33
CA GLN A 87 2.65 -1.88 -3.52
C GLN A 87 1.34 -1.08 -3.50
N SER A 88 0.23 -1.71 -3.09
CA SER A 88 -1.04 -1.01 -2.89
C SER A 88 -0.92 0.05 -1.80
N SER A 89 -0.37 -0.33 -0.65
CA SER A 89 -0.15 0.58 0.48
C SER A 89 0.77 1.75 0.11
N LEU A 90 1.82 1.49 -0.68
CA LEU A 90 2.75 2.50 -1.19
C LEU A 90 2.06 3.46 -2.19
N GLY A 91 1.12 2.96 -2.99
CA GLY A 91 0.27 3.80 -3.83
C GLY A 91 -0.59 4.74 -3.00
N CYS A 92 -1.24 4.23 -1.94
CA CYS A 92 -2.01 5.04 -0.99
C CYS A 92 -1.13 6.06 -0.25
N LEU A 93 0.09 5.67 0.13
CA LEU A 93 1.09 6.56 0.72
C LEU A 93 1.51 7.67 -0.25
N LEU A 94 1.82 7.34 -1.51
CA LEU A 94 2.17 8.35 -2.52
C LEU A 94 1.01 9.32 -2.77
N PHE A 95 -0.22 8.81 -2.82
CA PHE A 95 -1.41 9.66 -2.89
C PHE A 95 -1.48 10.58 -1.66
N ALA A 96 -1.27 10.07 -0.45
CA ALA A 96 -1.29 10.90 0.76
C ALA A 96 -0.20 11.97 0.79
N LEU A 97 0.98 11.70 0.23
CA LEU A 97 2.04 12.72 0.09
C LEU A 97 1.65 13.82 -0.91
N CYS A 98 0.82 13.51 -1.90
CA CYS A 98 0.32 14.49 -2.87
C CYS A 98 -0.92 15.25 -2.36
N PHE A 99 -1.84 14.58 -1.69
CA PHE A 99 -3.17 15.13 -1.41
C PHE A 99 -3.45 15.35 0.07
N PHE A 100 -2.47 15.08 0.94
CA PHE A 100 -2.54 15.21 2.41
C PHE A 100 -3.60 14.34 3.10
N ARG A 101 -4.12 13.35 2.38
CA ARG A 101 -5.07 12.32 2.84
C ARG A 101 -4.93 11.09 1.98
N SER A 102 -5.26 9.91 2.49
CA SER A 102 -5.34 8.69 1.69
C SER A 102 -6.46 8.78 0.64
N PRO A 103 -6.47 7.90 -0.38
CA PRO A 103 -7.58 7.82 -1.34
C PRO A 103 -8.93 7.50 -0.70
N PHE A 104 -8.93 7.00 0.53
CA PHE A 104 -10.11 6.43 1.19
C PHE A 104 -10.42 7.06 2.55
N ASP A 105 -9.70 8.10 2.99
CA ASP A 105 -9.95 8.75 4.30
C ASP A 105 -11.36 9.34 4.39
N ASP A 106 -11.81 10.06 3.36
CA ASP A 106 -13.17 10.64 3.32
C ASP A 106 -14.27 9.57 3.46
N ILE A 107 -14.05 8.36 2.94
CA ILE A 107 -14.98 7.23 3.05
C ILE A 107 -14.95 6.70 4.49
N TYR A 108 -13.76 6.62 5.09
CA TYR A 108 -13.56 6.11 6.44
C TYR A 108 -14.20 7.05 7.47
N GLU A 109 -13.99 8.36 7.33
CA GLU A 109 -14.54 9.39 8.22
C GLU A 109 -16.08 9.48 8.17
N ARG A 110 -16.68 9.23 7.00
CA ARG A 110 -18.14 9.14 6.86
C ARG A 110 -18.74 7.86 7.45
N GLY A 111 -17.91 6.87 7.80
CA GLY A 111 -18.37 5.56 8.23
C GLY A 111 -18.88 4.67 7.09
N ASP A 112 -18.54 5.01 5.84
CA ASP A 112 -18.86 4.20 4.67
C ASP A 112 -17.94 2.95 4.61
N SER A 113 -18.35 1.94 3.84
CA SER A 113 -17.56 0.71 3.71
C SER A 113 -16.28 0.91 2.89
N ILE A 114 -15.14 0.97 3.57
CA ILE A 114 -13.80 1.00 2.95
C ILE A 114 -13.57 -0.23 2.09
N ALA A 115 -14.00 -1.41 2.55
CA ALA A 115 -13.85 -2.64 1.77
C ALA A 115 -14.53 -2.52 0.40
N LEU A 116 -15.75 -1.98 0.32
CA LEU A 116 -16.44 -1.78 -0.96
C LEU A 116 -15.75 -0.71 -1.81
N ALA A 117 -15.28 0.37 -1.20
CA ALA A 117 -14.61 1.44 -1.93
C ALA A 117 -13.29 0.98 -2.55
N VAL A 118 -12.45 0.29 -1.78
CA VAL A 118 -11.17 -0.27 -2.22
C VAL A 118 -11.40 -1.29 -3.35
N GLN A 119 -12.41 -2.17 -3.19
CA GLN A 119 -12.78 -3.16 -4.22
C GLN A 119 -13.36 -2.53 -5.50
N SER A 120 -13.91 -1.32 -5.42
CA SER A 120 -14.40 -0.61 -6.62
C SER A 120 -13.27 -0.09 -7.53
N GLY A 121 -12.04 0.04 -6.99
CA GLY A 121 -10.90 0.63 -7.69
C GLY A 121 -11.04 2.11 -8.04
N LYS A 122 -12.09 2.79 -7.56
CA LYS A 122 -12.34 4.20 -7.87
C LYS A 122 -11.52 5.11 -6.95
N ILE A 123 -10.66 5.92 -7.56
CA ILE A 123 -9.90 6.97 -6.89
C ILE A 123 -10.35 8.31 -7.46
N VAL A 124 -10.65 9.26 -6.57
CA VAL A 124 -11.01 10.64 -6.94
C VAL A 124 -9.83 11.55 -6.67
N TYR A 125 -9.50 12.39 -7.65
CA TYR A 125 -8.48 13.42 -7.52
C TYR A 125 -9.16 14.78 -7.44
N ASN A 126 -8.54 15.75 -6.74
CA ASN A 126 -9.00 17.13 -6.80
C ASN A 126 -8.82 17.66 -8.24
N GLU A 127 -9.85 18.27 -8.83
CA GLU A 127 -9.86 18.68 -10.25
C GLU A 127 -8.73 19.65 -10.65
N ASN A 128 -8.16 20.39 -9.69
CA ASN A 128 -7.11 21.40 -9.91
C ASN A 128 -5.79 21.09 -9.20
N HIS A 129 -5.32 19.85 -9.24
CA HIS A 129 -4.05 19.47 -8.61
C HIS A 129 -2.82 19.80 -9.48
N PRO A 130 -1.64 20.06 -8.87
CA PRO A 130 -0.42 20.41 -9.62
C PRO A 130 0.39 19.20 -10.13
N TYR A 131 0.01 17.97 -9.77
CA TYR A 131 0.82 16.77 -10.04
C TYR A 131 0.76 16.30 -11.50
N SER A 132 1.89 15.81 -12.01
CA SER A 132 2.03 15.31 -13.38
C SER A 132 1.22 14.03 -13.61
N GLN A 133 0.81 13.79 -14.86
CA GLN A 133 0.14 12.55 -15.25
C GLN A 133 0.98 11.31 -14.90
N LYS A 134 2.30 11.45 -14.86
CA LYS A 134 3.22 10.36 -14.50
C LYS A 134 3.05 9.92 -13.04
N ILE A 135 2.99 10.87 -12.11
CA ILE A 135 2.69 10.58 -10.70
C ILE A 135 1.30 9.95 -10.56
N LEU A 136 0.29 10.50 -11.24
CA LEU A 136 -1.06 9.94 -11.19
C LEU A 136 -1.10 8.50 -11.72
N ASN A 137 -0.42 8.23 -12.83
CA ASN A 137 -0.36 6.89 -13.41
C ASN A 137 0.38 5.91 -12.49
N ALA A 138 1.45 6.35 -11.80
CA ALA A 138 2.13 5.54 -10.80
C ALA A 138 1.19 5.19 -9.63
N ILE A 139 0.45 6.17 -9.11
CA ILE A 139 -0.57 5.94 -8.07
C ILE A 139 -1.61 4.91 -8.55
N ARG A 140 -2.19 5.10 -9.75
CA ARG A 140 -3.21 4.18 -10.29
C ARG A 140 -2.67 2.77 -10.49
N ALA A 141 -1.46 2.62 -11.01
CA ALA A 141 -0.84 1.32 -11.23
C ALA A 141 -0.60 0.58 -9.91
N MET A 142 -0.17 1.30 -8.87
CA MET A 142 0.08 0.73 -7.55
C MET A 142 -1.20 0.31 -6.82
N ILE A 143 -2.31 1.07 -6.95
CA ILE A 143 -3.59 0.80 -6.25
C ILE A 143 -4.55 -0.04 -7.13
N ALA A 144 -4.07 -0.69 -8.19
CA ALA A 144 -4.90 -1.59 -8.99
C ALA A 144 -5.54 -2.67 -8.09
N VAL A 145 -6.83 -2.99 -8.32
CA VAL A 145 -7.57 -3.93 -7.47
C VAL A 145 -6.93 -5.31 -7.53
N ASP A 146 -6.66 -5.81 -8.73
CA ASP A 146 -5.98 -7.07 -8.94
C ASP A 146 -4.46 -6.94 -8.67
N PRO A 147 -3.88 -7.74 -7.74
CA PRO A 147 -2.45 -7.71 -7.46
C PRO A 147 -1.55 -8.06 -8.66
N ARG A 148 -2.09 -8.71 -9.69
CA ARG A 148 -1.37 -9.07 -10.92
C ARG A 148 -1.13 -7.86 -11.82
N ASP A 149 -2.03 -6.88 -11.77
CA ASP A 149 -1.95 -5.65 -12.56
C ASP A 149 -1.01 -4.62 -11.91
N ARG A 150 -0.64 -4.83 -10.64
CA ARG A 150 0.31 -3.96 -9.95
C ARG A 150 1.75 -4.26 -10.40
N PRO A 151 2.57 -3.22 -10.68
CA PRO A 151 3.99 -3.40 -10.92
C PRO A 151 4.67 -3.99 -9.68
N ASN A 152 5.76 -4.75 -9.88
CA ASN A 152 6.61 -5.15 -8.76
C ASN A 152 7.37 -3.94 -8.18
N ILE A 153 7.97 -4.10 -7.00
CA ILE A 153 8.60 -2.97 -6.31
C ILE A 153 9.81 -2.40 -7.08
N ALA A 154 10.53 -3.22 -7.84
CA ALA A 154 11.64 -2.75 -8.68
C ALA A 154 11.14 -1.83 -9.80
N ALA A 155 10.08 -2.21 -10.50
CA ALA A 155 9.45 -1.39 -11.52
C ALA A 155 8.87 -0.08 -10.94
N ILE A 156 8.35 -0.10 -9.71
CA ILE A 156 7.90 1.12 -9.02
C ILE A 156 9.07 2.07 -8.77
N CYS A 157 10.23 1.58 -8.33
CA CYS A 157 11.42 2.40 -8.16
C CYS A 157 11.78 3.12 -9.48
N GLU A 158 11.82 2.40 -10.60
CA GLU A 158 12.10 2.97 -11.93
C GLU A 158 11.06 3.99 -12.38
N MET A 159 9.77 3.73 -12.12
CA MET A 159 8.69 4.67 -12.42
C MET A 159 8.91 6.00 -11.68
N LEU A 160 9.26 5.92 -10.40
CA LEU A 160 9.43 7.08 -9.51
C LEU A 160 10.75 7.84 -9.74
N GLU A 161 11.82 7.16 -10.14
CA GLU A 161 13.10 7.79 -10.48
C GLU A 161 12.99 8.74 -11.68
N ASN A 162 12.13 8.40 -12.63
CA ASN A 162 11.97 9.16 -13.86
C ASN A 162 10.82 10.21 -13.78
N SER A 163 10.18 10.37 -12.62
CA SER A 163 8.92 11.12 -12.42
C SER A 163 9.05 12.63 -12.31
#